data_AF-A0A0B7IH11-F1
#
_entry.id   AF-A0A0B7IH11-F1
#
_cell.length_a   1.000
_cell.length_b   1.000
_cell.length_c   1.000
_cell.angle_alpha   90.00
_cell.angle_beta   90.00
_cell.angle_gamma   90.00
#
_symmetry.space_group_name_H-M   'P 1'
#
loop_
_entity.id
_entity.type
_entity.pdbx_description
1 polymer ?
#
loop_
_entity_poly.entity_id
_entity_poly.type
_entity_poly.pdbx_seq_one_letter_code
_entity_poly.pdbx_strand_id
1 'polypeptide(L)'
;MHLPFSRRNCTWGVNVPLVSFYYFFTIESEKNDILQQILKQNTLETYRKITEEPSKYDHLEQMDVHTILKGINDEDKNVAQMVEKSIPQIERFVMALEERFARGGRLFYIGAGTSGRLGILDASEIPPTYGMPHDRVIGLIAGGDTAIRKAVENAEDDISQAWKDICAFNPTPEDAVLGIAASGTTPYVIGGIKKARENGLLTAGLTNNPQSPLAQLAEMPIEVNVGPEFVTGSTRMKSGTSQKMVLNMISTALMIRIGRVQGNKMVNMQLNNNKLIDRGVRFLMEELHIDYQKAYELLLKYGSVHNALENALK
;
A
#
# COMPACT_ATOMS: atom_id res chain seq x y z
N MET A 1 -16.40 43.52 14.71
CA MET A 1 -16.31 43.25 16.17
C MET A 1 -15.69 41.87 16.31
N HIS A 2 -14.38 41.83 16.58
CA HIS A 2 -13.56 40.62 16.53
C HIS A 2 -13.80 39.74 17.76
N LEU A 3 -14.10 38.46 17.54
CA LEU A 3 -14.07 37.39 18.55
C LEU A 3 -12.77 36.59 18.35
N PRO A 4 -11.94 36.36 19.39
CA PRO A 4 -10.66 35.70 19.23
C PRO A 4 -10.76 34.18 19.38
N PHE A 5 -9.94 33.50 18.58
CA PHE A 5 -9.52 32.10 18.70
C PHE A 5 -8.90 31.83 20.08
N SER A 6 -9.35 30.79 20.80
CA SER A 6 -8.59 30.24 21.93
C SER A 6 -7.64 29.14 21.43
N ARG A 7 -6.36 29.46 21.35
CA ARG A 7 -5.26 28.49 21.28
C ARG A 7 -4.87 28.15 22.72
N ARG A 8 -4.99 26.89 23.12
CA ARG A 8 -4.35 26.40 24.35
C ARG A 8 -2.91 26.02 24.01
N ASN A 9 -1.98 26.92 24.32
CA ASN A 9 -0.56 26.61 24.48
C ASN A 9 -0.34 26.13 25.93
N CYS A 10 0.31 24.98 26.09
CA CYS A 10 0.88 24.56 27.36
C CYS A 10 2.21 25.28 27.58
N THR A 11 2.26 26.20 28.53
CA THR A 11 3.52 26.69 29.11
C THR A 11 3.37 26.84 30.62
N TRP A 12 4.26 26.20 31.37
CA TRP A 12 4.65 26.62 32.72
C TRP A 12 6.17 26.74 32.69
N GLY A 13 6.68 27.95 32.93
CA GLY A 13 8.10 28.19 33.14
C GLY A 13 8.42 28.27 34.63
N VAL A 14 9.63 27.84 35.03
CA VAL A 14 10.38 28.49 36.11
C VAL A 14 11.89 28.28 35.93
N ASN A 15 12.64 29.27 36.43
CA ASN A 15 14.07 29.57 36.34
C ASN A 15 15.09 28.49 36.74
N VAL A 16 16.29 28.63 36.15
CA VAL A 16 17.60 27.97 36.43
C VAL A 16 18.26 28.56 37.69
N PRO A 17 19.13 27.83 38.44
CA PRO A 17 20.58 28.01 38.23
C PRO A 17 21.53 26.82 38.58
N LEU A 18 22.74 26.88 38.00
CA LEU A 18 24.06 26.40 38.50
C LEU A 18 24.25 24.93 38.92
N VAL A 19 24.70 24.04 38.00
CA VAL A 19 25.65 22.95 38.32
C VAL A 19 26.51 22.57 37.09
N SER A 20 27.54 23.37 36.79
CA SER A 20 28.49 23.13 35.67
C SER A 20 29.56 22.06 35.94
N PHE A 21 29.34 21.14 36.89
CA PHE A 21 30.33 20.12 37.26
C PHE A 21 29.80 18.67 37.22
N TYR A 22 28.48 18.48 37.06
CA TYR A 22 27.87 17.15 36.85
C TYR A 22 27.85 16.73 35.38
N TYR A 23 28.00 17.68 34.45
CA TYR A 23 27.87 17.48 33.00
C TYR A 23 28.96 16.56 32.41
N PHE A 24 30.15 16.50 33.03
CA PHE A 24 31.25 15.71 32.47
C PHE A 24 31.15 14.21 32.77
N PHE A 25 30.56 13.82 33.91
CA PHE A 25 30.30 12.41 34.24
C PHE A 25 29.01 11.87 33.59
N THR A 26 28.05 12.73 33.24
CA THR A 26 26.82 12.34 32.52
C THR A 26 27.08 12.06 31.04
N ILE A 27 28.02 12.77 30.40
CA ILE A 27 28.37 12.52 29.00
C ILE A 27 29.00 11.13 28.81
N GLU A 28 29.73 10.61 29.79
CA GLU A 28 30.32 9.26 29.71
C GLU A 28 29.29 8.14 29.91
N SER A 29 28.28 8.35 30.78
CA SER A 29 27.17 7.41 30.91
C SER A 29 26.21 7.47 29.72
N GLU A 30 25.94 8.67 29.17
CA GLU A 30 25.12 8.84 27.96
C GLU A 30 25.83 8.30 26.71
N LYS A 31 27.15 8.43 26.58
CA LYS A 31 27.91 7.79 25.49
C LYS A 31 27.87 6.27 25.59
N ASN A 32 27.89 5.70 26.78
CA ASN A 32 27.71 4.27 26.98
C ASN A 32 26.28 3.81 26.65
N ASP A 33 25.25 4.59 26.96
CA ASP A 33 23.86 4.30 26.57
C ASP A 33 23.63 4.44 25.05
N ILE A 34 24.29 5.39 24.39
CA ILE A 34 24.28 5.52 22.92
C ILE A 34 25.04 4.36 22.29
N LEU A 35 26.20 3.96 22.83
CA LEU A 35 26.93 2.78 22.37
C LEU A 35 26.09 1.52 22.57
N GLN A 36 25.37 1.39 23.68
CA GLN A 36 24.43 0.29 23.94
C GLN A 36 23.17 0.34 23.07
N GLN A 37 22.71 1.52 22.63
CA GLN A 37 21.65 1.66 21.62
C GLN A 37 22.15 1.33 20.20
N ILE A 38 23.38 1.72 19.86
CA ILE A 38 24.05 1.33 18.60
C ILE A 38 24.33 -0.18 18.61
N LEU A 39 24.68 -0.76 19.76
CA LEU A 39 24.86 -2.21 19.92
C LEU A 39 23.52 -2.97 20.00
N LYS A 40 22.42 -2.36 20.48
CA LYS A 40 21.05 -2.90 20.37
C LYS A 40 20.49 -2.82 18.95
N GLN A 41 20.88 -1.81 18.17
CA GLN A 41 20.70 -1.81 16.71
C GLN A 41 21.49 -2.97 16.06
N ASN A 42 22.61 -3.39 16.67
CA ASN A 42 23.36 -4.61 16.31
C ASN A 42 22.78 -5.92 16.91
N THR A 43 21.55 -5.93 17.42
CA THR A 43 20.76 -7.17 17.63
C THR A 43 19.49 -7.21 16.78
N LEU A 44 19.44 -6.46 15.67
CA LEU A 44 18.78 -7.00 14.49
C LEU A 44 19.71 -8.10 13.99
N GLU A 45 19.33 -9.37 14.14
CA GLU A 45 19.85 -10.40 13.24
C GLU A 45 19.81 -9.79 11.84
N THR A 46 20.98 -9.60 11.22
CA THR A 46 21.10 -8.89 9.95
C THR A 46 20.23 -9.60 8.93
N TYR A 47 19.02 -9.10 8.72
CA TYR A 47 18.10 -9.70 7.77
C TYR A 47 18.75 -9.62 6.39
N ARG A 48 18.55 -10.65 5.59
CA ARG A 48 19.20 -10.78 4.29
C ARG A 48 18.53 -9.82 3.29
N LYS A 49 19.30 -8.87 2.76
CA LYS A 49 18.85 -7.92 1.73
C LYS A 49 18.91 -8.55 0.34
N ILE A 50 18.05 -9.53 0.10
CA ILE A 50 17.96 -10.28 -1.17
C ILE A 50 17.73 -9.33 -2.36
N THR A 51 16.99 -8.24 -2.17
CA THR A 51 16.77 -7.21 -3.21
C THR A 51 18.06 -6.54 -3.74
N GLU A 52 19.11 -6.53 -2.94
CA GLU A 52 20.41 -5.89 -3.26
C GLU A 52 21.46 -6.91 -3.70
N GLU A 53 21.13 -8.19 -3.73
CA GLU A 53 22.08 -9.23 -4.11
C GLU A 53 22.40 -9.19 -5.61
N PRO A 54 23.61 -9.64 -6.00
CA PRO A 54 23.97 -9.77 -7.41
C PRO A 54 22.96 -10.61 -8.18
N SER A 55 22.71 -10.20 -9.43
CA SER A 55 21.93 -11.01 -10.34
C SER A 55 22.61 -12.34 -10.62
N LYS A 56 21.84 -13.35 -11.04
CA LYS A 56 22.41 -14.60 -11.59
C LYS A 56 23.00 -14.41 -12.99
N TYR A 57 22.74 -13.26 -13.61
CA TYR A 57 23.28 -12.85 -14.91
C TYR A 57 24.43 -11.85 -14.70
N ASP A 58 25.42 -11.90 -15.57
CA ASP A 58 26.59 -11.00 -15.55
C ASP A 58 26.89 -10.50 -16.98
N HIS A 59 27.65 -9.42 -17.11
CA HIS A 59 28.01 -8.80 -18.39
C HIS A 59 26.79 -8.49 -19.27
N LEU A 60 25.72 -7.95 -18.67
CA LEU A 60 24.45 -7.66 -19.34
C LEU A 60 24.62 -6.75 -20.57
N GLU A 61 25.61 -5.85 -20.53
CA GLU A 61 25.95 -4.93 -21.62
C GLU A 61 26.52 -5.62 -22.87
N GLN A 62 26.95 -6.88 -22.74
CA GLN A 62 27.51 -7.69 -23.83
C GLN A 62 26.49 -8.66 -24.42
N MET A 63 25.34 -8.83 -23.77
CA MET A 63 24.27 -9.71 -24.26
C MET A 63 23.57 -9.09 -25.47
N ASP A 64 23.21 -9.93 -26.44
CA ASP A 64 22.32 -9.50 -27.50
C ASP A 64 20.89 -9.28 -26.96
N VAL A 65 20.10 -8.51 -27.70
CA VAL A 65 18.74 -8.11 -27.28
C VAL A 65 17.85 -9.32 -26.99
N HIS A 66 17.94 -10.41 -27.77
CA HIS A 66 17.11 -11.59 -27.55
C HIS A 66 17.46 -12.25 -26.21
N THR A 67 18.74 -12.40 -25.91
CA THR A 67 19.23 -12.97 -24.64
C THR A 67 18.77 -12.12 -23.44
N ILE A 68 18.86 -10.78 -23.53
CA ILE A 68 18.37 -9.87 -22.48
C ILE A 68 16.86 -10.08 -22.24
N LEU A 69 16.05 -10.03 -23.30
CA LEU A 69 14.59 -10.17 -23.18
C LEU A 69 14.19 -11.55 -22.63
N LYS A 70 14.89 -12.61 -23.05
CA LYS A 70 14.67 -13.96 -22.55
C LYS A 70 15.02 -14.07 -21.07
N GLY A 71 16.15 -13.51 -20.65
CA GLY A 71 16.59 -13.50 -19.25
C GLY A 71 15.60 -12.77 -18.33
N ILE A 72 15.12 -11.59 -18.74
CA ILE A 72 14.07 -10.87 -18.01
C ILE A 72 12.79 -11.73 -17.90
N ASN A 73 12.34 -12.33 -19.00
CA ASN A 73 11.14 -13.16 -18.99
C ASN A 73 11.29 -14.43 -18.11
N ASP A 74 12.48 -15.03 -18.09
CA ASP A 74 12.74 -16.20 -17.26
C ASP A 74 12.74 -15.86 -15.76
N GLU A 75 13.15 -14.65 -15.39
CA GLU A 75 12.97 -14.10 -14.04
C GLU A 75 11.49 -13.85 -13.70
N ASP A 76 10.73 -13.24 -14.61
CA ASP A 76 9.31 -12.90 -14.40
C ASP A 76 8.41 -14.12 -14.17
N LYS A 77 8.72 -15.27 -14.79
CA LYS A 77 7.95 -16.52 -14.61
C LYS A 77 7.84 -16.97 -13.16
N ASN A 78 8.85 -16.69 -12.35
CA ASN A 78 8.89 -17.13 -10.95
C ASN A 78 8.06 -16.23 -10.03
N VAL A 79 7.69 -15.02 -10.48
CA VAL A 79 7.00 -14.04 -9.64
C VAL A 79 5.65 -14.59 -9.15
N ALA A 80 4.84 -15.17 -10.04
CA ALA A 80 3.54 -15.72 -9.68
C ALA A 80 3.65 -16.85 -8.64
N GLN A 81 4.66 -17.72 -8.78
CA GLN A 81 4.93 -18.80 -7.83
C GLN A 81 5.33 -18.27 -6.45
N MET A 82 6.07 -17.15 -6.39
CA MET A 82 6.42 -16.54 -5.11
C MET A 82 5.24 -15.83 -4.46
N VAL A 83 4.38 -15.20 -5.26
CA VAL A 83 3.11 -14.63 -4.78
C VAL A 83 2.19 -15.72 -4.22
N GLU A 84 2.09 -16.88 -4.88
CA GLU A 84 1.32 -18.03 -4.40
C GLU A 84 1.69 -18.42 -2.96
N LYS A 85 2.98 -18.47 -2.64
CA LYS A 85 3.47 -18.79 -1.29
C LYS A 85 3.03 -17.78 -0.22
N SER A 86 2.73 -16.54 -0.62
CA SER A 86 2.27 -15.47 0.28
C SER A 86 0.75 -15.42 0.47
N ILE A 87 -0.03 -16.25 -0.25
CA ILE A 87 -1.50 -16.27 -0.15
C ILE A 87 -1.99 -16.38 1.30
N PRO A 88 -1.44 -17.24 2.19
CA PRO A 88 -1.90 -17.30 3.58
C PRO A 88 -1.68 -15.99 4.37
N GLN A 89 -0.67 -15.19 4.01
CA GLN A 89 -0.46 -13.87 4.63
C GLN A 89 -1.46 -12.85 4.08
N ILE A 90 -1.70 -12.87 2.77
CA ILE A 90 -2.68 -12.02 2.08
C ILE A 90 -4.09 -12.29 2.61
N GLU A 91 -4.48 -13.57 2.73
CA GLU A 91 -5.77 -14.01 3.24
C GLU A 91 -6.05 -13.44 4.63
N ARG A 92 -5.10 -13.61 5.57
CA ARG A 92 -5.22 -13.07 6.93
C ARG A 92 -5.43 -11.55 6.94
N PHE A 93 -4.70 -10.84 6.09
CA PHE A 93 -4.85 -9.39 5.97
C PHE A 93 -6.23 -9.01 5.41
N VAL A 94 -6.66 -9.65 4.33
CA VAL A 94 -7.97 -9.37 3.70
C VAL A 94 -9.12 -9.63 4.67
N MET A 95 -9.07 -10.72 5.45
CA MET A 95 -10.12 -11.02 6.44
C MET A 95 -10.22 -9.94 7.52
N ALA A 96 -9.08 -9.52 8.10
CA ALA A 96 -9.08 -8.47 9.12
C ALA A 96 -9.47 -7.10 8.55
N LEU A 97 -9.08 -6.84 7.29
CA LEU A 97 -9.44 -5.63 6.57
C LEU A 97 -10.94 -5.58 6.27
N GLU A 98 -11.54 -6.69 5.83
CA GLU A 98 -12.98 -6.80 5.53
C GLU A 98 -13.84 -6.35 6.71
N GLU A 99 -13.56 -6.86 7.90
CA GLU A 99 -14.31 -6.52 9.12
C GLU A 99 -14.31 -5.01 9.40
N ARG A 100 -13.16 -4.37 9.26
CA ARG A 100 -12.95 -2.94 9.46
C ARG A 100 -13.60 -2.11 8.37
N PHE A 101 -13.45 -2.54 7.12
CA PHE A 101 -14.03 -1.89 5.96
C PHE A 101 -15.57 -1.90 6.01
N ALA A 102 -16.17 -2.97 6.55
CA ALA A 102 -17.61 -3.06 6.79
C ALA A 102 -18.11 -2.05 7.83
N ARG A 103 -17.27 -1.66 8.80
CA ARG A 103 -17.57 -0.62 9.80
C ARG A 103 -17.29 0.80 9.32
N GLY A 104 -16.96 0.97 8.04
CA GLY A 104 -16.69 2.27 7.42
C GLY A 104 -15.21 2.67 7.40
N GLY A 105 -14.31 1.78 7.84
CA GLY A 105 -12.87 1.97 7.70
C GLY A 105 -12.41 2.05 6.24
N ARG A 106 -11.24 2.66 6.05
CA ARG A 106 -10.56 2.84 4.76
C ARG A 106 -9.26 2.05 4.71
N LEU A 107 -8.76 1.83 3.50
CA LEU A 107 -7.45 1.25 3.25
C LEU A 107 -6.48 2.31 2.72
N PHE A 108 -5.38 2.53 3.42
CA PHE A 108 -4.29 3.39 2.98
C PHE A 108 -3.13 2.53 2.47
N TYR A 109 -2.67 2.79 1.25
CA TYR A 109 -1.38 2.35 0.76
C TYR A 109 -0.35 3.44 0.99
N ILE A 110 0.80 3.11 1.60
CA ILE A 110 1.93 4.02 1.72
C ILE A 110 3.18 3.41 1.11
N GLY A 111 3.93 4.20 0.34
CA GLY A 111 5.19 3.76 -0.26
C GLY A 111 6.01 4.91 -0.83
N ALA A 112 7.22 4.61 -1.25
CA ALA A 112 8.07 5.53 -2.01
C ALA A 112 8.30 4.97 -3.43
N GLY A 113 8.71 5.84 -4.36
CA GLY A 113 9.11 5.44 -5.71
C GLY A 113 8.09 4.53 -6.41
N THR A 114 8.56 3.39 -6.94
CA THR A 114 7.70 2.41 -7.61
C THR A 114 6.61 1.86 -6.69
N SER A 115 6.93 1.53 -5.44
CA SER A 115 5.97 0.97 -4.49
C SER A 115 4.81 1.92 -4.20
N GLY A 116 5.11 3.21 -3.99
CA GLY A 116 4.07 4.24 -3.82
C GLY A 116 3.22 4.41 -5.08
N ARG A 117 3.83 4.40 -6.27
CA ARG A 117 3.10 4.49 -7.55
C ARG A 117 2.16 3.30 -7.78
N LEU A 118 2.58 2.09 -7.41
CA LEU A 118 1.72 0.90 -7.50
C LEU A 118 0.53 0.97 -6.53
N GLY A 119 0.72 1.51 -5.32
CA GLY A 119 -0.38 1.80 -4.41
C GLY A 119 -1.38 2.80 -5.00
N ILE A 120 -0.89 3.88 -5.61
CA ILE A 120 -1.75 4.85 -6.32
C ILE A 120 -2.49 4.20 -7.49
N LEU A 121 -1.80 3.37 -8.28
CA LEU A 121 -2.39 2.65 -9.41
C LEU A 121 -3.58 1.81 -8.94
N ASP A 122 -3.39 0.92 -7.97
CA ASP A 122 -4.44 0.04 -7.47
C ASP A 122 -5.61 0.84 -6.87
N ALA A 123 -5.32 1.85 -6.03
CA ALA A 123 -6.35 2.71 -5.45
C ALA A 123 -7.19 3.46 -6.51
N SER A 124 -6.55 3.92 -7.59
CA SER A 124 -7.23 4.66 -8.67
C SER A 124 -8.19 3.79 -9.49
N GLU A 125 -8.01 2.47 -9.49
CA GLU A 125 -8.85 1.53 -10.21
C GLU A 125 -10.09 1.12 -9.41
N ILE A 126 -10.15 1.37 -8.10
CA ILE A 126 -11.27 0.96 -7.25
C ILE A 126 -12.59 1.67 -7.62
N PRO A 127 -12.63 3.01 -7.78
CA PRO A 127 -13.86 3.71 -8.15
C PRO A 127 -14.48 3.26 -9.47
N PRO A 128 -13.75 3.23 -10.62
CA PRO A 128 -14.36 2.84 -11.88
C PRO A 128 -14.73 1.35 -11.94
N THR A 129 -13.98 0.48 -11.25
CA THR A 129 -14.17 -0.99 -11.30
C THR A 129 -15.30 -1.45 -10.39
N TYR A 130 -15.36 -0.94 -9.15
CA TYR A 130 -16.24 -1.44 -8.11
C TYR A 130 -17.28 -0.42 -7.63
N GLY A 131 -17.30 0.79 -8.19
CA GLY A 131 -18.28 1.83 -7.84
C GLY A 131 -18.09 2.43 -6.46
N MET A 132 -16.89 2.32 -5.88
CA MET A 132 -16.60 2.87 -4.56
C MET A 132 -16.21 4.36 -4.63
N PRO A 133 -16.47 5.13 -3.56
CA PRO A 133 -15.89 6.46 -3.40
C PRO A 133 -14.34 6.45 -3.41
N HIS A 134 -13.74 7.56 -3.87
CA HIS A 134 -12.29 7.75 -3.95
C HIS A 134 -11.56 7.76 -2.59
N ASP A 135 -12.28 7.95 -1.49
CA ASP A 135 -11.73 8.01 -0.14
C ASP A 135 -11.75 6.66 0.58
N ARG A 136 -12.18 5.58 -0.08
CA ARG A 136 -12.25 4.24 0.53
C ARG A 136 -10.94 3.47 0.44
N VAL A 137 -10.21 3.64 -0.66
CA VAL A 137 -8.87 3.07 -0.86
C VAL A 137 -8.00 4.21 -1.37
N ILE A 138 -6.93 4.54 -0.64
CA ILE A 138 -6.15 5.76 -0.83
C ILE A 138 -4.68 5.38 -1.02
N GLY A 139 -4.09 5.80 -2.13
CA GLY A 139 -2.66 5.65 -2.38
C GLY A 139 -1.88 6.92 -2.01
N LEU A 140 -0.92 6.80 -1.10
CA LEU A 140 -0.02 7.88 -0.69
C LEU A 140 1.42 7.54 -1.06
N ILE A 141 2.13 8.53 -1.60
CA ILE A 141 3.51 8.39 -2.04
C ILE A 141 4.40 9.42 -1.34
N ALA A 142 5.57 8.97 -0.88
CA ALA A 142 6.60 9.86 -0.36
C ALA A 142 6.95 10.95 -1.39
N GLY A 143 6.86 12.22 -0.99
CA GLY A 143 7.07 13.37 -1.88
C GLY A 143 5.80 13.88 -2.58
N GLY A 144 4.63 13.30 -2.29
CA GLY A 144 3.32 13.74 -2.78
C GLY A 144 3.14 13.59 -4.29
N ASP A 145 2.15 14.29 -4.85
CA ASP A 145 1.75 14.14 -6.27
C ASP A 145 2.90 14.38 -7.28
N THR A 146 3.88 15.21 -6.92
CA THR A 146 5.07 15.42 -7.76
C THR A 146 5.83 14.10 -7.97
N ALA A 147 5.87 13.25 -6.94
CA ALA A 147 6.54 11.95 -6.95
C ALA A 147 5.93 10.94 -7.93
N ILE A 148 4.68 11.15 -8.36
CA ILE A 148 3.98 10.28 -9.32
C ILE A 148 4.76 10.22 -10.64
N ARG A 149 5.20 11.37 -11.16
CA ARG A 149 5.85 11.46 -12.47
C ARG A 149 7.35 11.71 -12.41
N LYS A 150 7.86 12.30 -11.34
CA LYS A 150 9.27 12.63 -11.17
C LYS A 150 9.76 12.07 -9.84
N ALA A 151 10.96 11.52 -9.78
CA ALA A 151 11.53 11.15 -8.48
C ALA A 151 11.75 12.43 -7.64
N VAL A 152 11.46 12.36 -6.35
CA VAL A 152 11.75 13.42 -5.39
C VAL A 152 12.84 12.90 -4.48
N GLU A 153 14.01 13.55 -4.52
CA GLU A 153 15.17 13.14 -3.72
C GLU A 153 14.87 13.22 -2.22
N ASN A 154 15.37 12.25 -1.45
CA ASN A 154 15.27 12.13 0.01
C ASN A 154 13.85 12.09 0.61
N ALA A 155 12.79 12.07 -0.22
CA ALA A 155 11.42 12.00 0.27
C ALA A 155 11.15 10.69 1.05
N GLU A 156 11.86 9.61 0.70
CA GLU A 156 11.72 8.31 1.33
C GLU A 156 12.42 8.18 2.69
N ASP A 157 13.30 9.13 3.02
CA ASP A 157 14.09 9.14 4.25
C ASP A 157 13.39 9.86 5.42
N ASP A 158 12.31 10.62 5.17
CA ASP A 158 11.54 11.26 6.25
C ASP A 158 10.60 10.25 6.94
N ILE A 159 11.07 9.75 8.08
CA ILE A 159 10.33 8.81 8.95
C ILE A 159 9.00 9.37 9.49
N SER A 160 8.81 10.69 9.53
CA SER A 160 7.61 11.32 10.08
C SER A 160 6.54 11.60 9.03
N GLN A 161 6.92 11.65 7.75
CA GLN A 161 6.07 12.23 6.71
C GLN A 161 4.83 11.39 6.39
N ALA A 162 4.96 10.05 6.31
CA ALA A 162 3.82 9.18 6.02
C ALA A 162 2.66 9.35 7.00
N TRP A 163 2.97 9.54 8.29
CA TRP A 163 1.93 9.77 9.29
C TRP A 163 1.25 11.14 9.11
N LYS A 164 2.00 12.19 8.75
CA LYS A 164 1.42 13.50 8.43
C LYS A 164 0.47 13.39 7.24
N ASP A 165 0.87 12.65 6.21
CA ASP A 165 0.08 12.44 5.00
C ASP A 165 -1.22 11.67 5.31
N ILE A 166 -1.15 10.62 6.15
CA ILE A 166 -2.34 9.90 6.62
C ILE A 166 -3.23 10.82 7.48
N CYS A 167 -2.64 11.63 8.38
CA CYS A 167 -3.39 12.54 9.25
C CYS A 167 -4.23 13.57 8.50
N ALA A 168 -3.86 13.93 7.27
CA ALA A 168 -4.66 14.82 6.43
C ALA A 168 -6.07 14.27 6.14
N PHE A 169 -6.27 12.95 6.30
CA PHE A 169 -7.54 12.26 6.09
C PHE A 169 -8.32 12.00 7.38
N ASN A 170 -7.86 12.52 8.52
CA ASN A 170 -8.46 12.27 9.85
C ASN A 170 -8.64 10.76 10.11
N PRO A 171 -7.54 9.99 10.24
CA PRO A 171 -7.60 8.54 10.41
C PRO A 171 -8.32 8.17 11.71
N THR A 172 -9.02 7.04 11.66
CA THR A 172 -9.70 6.44 12.81
C THR A 172 -9.11 5.05 13.09
N PRO A 173 -9.33 4.49 14.29
CA PRO A 173 -8.92 3.12 14.57
C PRO A 173 -9.54 2.08 13.63
N GLU A 174 -10.63 2.38 12.92
CA GLU A 174 -11.21 1.47 11.92
C GLU A 174 -10.41 1.43 10.61
N ASP A 175 -9.52 2.38 10.36
CA ASP A 175 -8.71 2.40 9.16
C ASP A 175 -7.58 1.34 9.20
N ALA A 176 -7.12 0.95 8.02
CA ALA A 176 -5.98 0.06 7.83
C ALA A 176 -4.91 0.72 6.97
N VAL A 177 -3.64 0.43 7.25
CA VAL A 177 -2.49 0.89 6.48
C VAL A 177 -1.67 -0.30 6.00
N LEU A 178 -1.45 -0.39 4.70
CA LEU A 178 -0.51 -1.31 4.07
C LEU A 178 0.73 -0.51 3.60
N GLY A 179 1.85 -0.77 4.27
CA GLY A 179 3.14 -0.21 3.91
C GLY A 179 3.83 -1.06 2.85
N ILE A 180 4.35 -0.44 1.80
CA ILE A 180 4.92 -1.14 0.65
C ILE A 180 6.37 -0.68 0.45
N ALA A 181 7.32 -1.59 0.65
CA ALA A 181 8.73 -1.33 0.41
C ALA A 181 9.44 -2.63 0.03
N ALA A 182 9.97 -2.71 -1.19
CA ALA A 182 10.70 -3.91 -1.65
C ALA A 182 11.85 -4.29 -0.71
N SER A 183 12.64 -3.28 -0.30
CA SER A 183 13.78 -3.45 0.61
C SER A 183 13.37 -3.82 2.03
N GLY A 184 12.14 -3.49 2.42
CA GLY A 184 11.62 -3.59 3.79
C GLY A 184 12.25 -2.61 4.78
N THR A 185 13.03 -1.62 4.32
CA THR A 185 13.75 -0.65 5.19
C THR A 185 13.39 0.82 4.97
N THR A 186 12.52 1.15 4.02
CA THR A 186 12.23 2.54 3.67
C THR A 186 11.70 3.35 4.88
N PRO A 187 12.43 4.39 5.36
CA PRO A 187 12.07 5.13 6.57
C PRO A 187 10.66 5.72 6.57
N TYR A 188 10.23 6.32 5.47
CA TYR A 188 8.86 6.82 5.29
C TYR A 188 7.81 5.76 5.62
N VAL A 189 7.99 4.53 5.12
CA VAL A 189 7.06 3.42 5.32
C VAL A 189 7.14 2.89 6.74
N ILE A 190 8.35 2.68 7.27
CA ILE A 190 8.57 2.22 8.66
C ILE A 190 7.88 3.17 9.65
N GLY A 191 8.14 4.46 9.53
CA GLY A 191 7.57 5.45 10.44
C GLY A 191 6.05 5.57 10.32
N GLY A 192 5.51 5.49 9.10
CA GLY A 192 4.07 5.45 8.85
C GLY A 192 3.39 4.26 9.51
N ILE A 193 3.93 3.04 9.33
CA ILE A 193 3.40 1.83 9.97
C ILE A 193 3.50 1.90 11.49
N LYS A 194 4.64 2.34 12.03
CA LYS A 194 4.82 2.50 13.48
C LYS A 194 3.75 3.42 14.07
N LYS A 195 3.55 4.60 13.47
CA LYS A 195 2.57 5.58 13.94
C LYS A 195 1.13 5.13 13.75
N ALA A 196 0.80 4.49 12.63
CA ALA A 196 -0.53 3.93 12.41
C ALA A 196 -0.88 2.90 13.51
N ARG A 197 0.06 2.01 13.84
CA ARG A 197 -0.11 1.01 14.90
C ARG A 197 -0.27 1.64 16.28
N GLU A 198 0.57 2.62 16.63
CA GLU A 198 0.46 3.38 17.90
C GLU A 198 -0.91 4.06 18.06
N ASN A 199 -1.60 4.37 16.95
CA ASN A 199 -2.92 5.01 16.94
C ASN A 199 -4.09 4.03 16.69
N GLY A 200 -3.83 2.72 16.74
CA GLY A 200 -4.87 1.67 16.72
C GLY A 200 -5.37 1.27 15.33
N LEU A 201 -4.74 1.74 14.25
CA LEU A 201 -5.05 1.27 12.89
C LEU A 201 -4.52 -0.16 12.70
N LEU A 202 -5.21 -0.93 11.85
CA LEU A 202 -4.66 -2.20 11.37
C LEU A 202 -3.42 -1.93 10.51
N THR A 203 -2.34 -2.67 10.72
CA THR A 203 -1.09 -2.46 9.98
C THR A 203 -0.59 -3.72 9.29
N ALA A 204 -0.32 -3.59 8.00
CA ALA A 204 0.31 -4.62 7.19
C ALA A 204 1.56 -4.09 6.48
N GLY A 205 2.50 -4.99 6.18
CA GLY A 205 3.77 -4.64 5.55
C GLY A 205 4.07 -5.58 4.38
N LEU A 206 4.09 -5.06 3.16
CA LEU A 206 4.45 -5.78 1.94
C LEU A 206 5.92 -5.53 1.58
N THR A 207 6.72 -6.58 1.58
CA THR A 207 8.16 -6.54 1.37
C THR A 207 8.66 -7.72 0.53
N ASN A 208 9.79 -7.54 -0.13
CA ASN A 208 10.46 -8.60 -0.89
C ASN A 208 11.67 -9.19 -0.15
N ASN A 209 12.02 -8.63 1.01
CA ASN A 209 13.02 -9.16 1.93
C ASN A 209 12.35 -9.76 3.17
N PRO A 210 12.41 -11.10 3.35
CA PRO A 210 11.91 -11.75 4.55
C PRO A 210 12.58 -11.21 5.82
N GLN A 211 11.83 -11.20 6.92
CA GLN A 211 12.25 -10.74 8.25
C GLN A 211 12.77 -9.30 8.28
N SER A 212 12.48 -8.51 7.25
CA SER A 212 12.87 -7.10 7.18
C SER A 212 12.23 -6.28 8.31
N PRO A 213 12.78 -5.10 8.63
CA PRO A 213 12.22 -4.22 9.66
C PRO A 213 10.73 -3.91 9.46
N LEU A 214 10.28 -3.72 8.21
CA LEU A 214 8.86 -3.57 7.89
C LEU A 214 8.03 -4.81 8.29
N ALA A 215 8.52 -6.02 7.98
CA ALA A 215 7.82 -7.26 8.32
C ALA A 215 7.74 -7.49 9.84
N GLN A 216 8.79 -7.14 10.58
CA GLN A 216 8.81 -7.26 12.05
C GLN A 216 7.92 -6.22 12.73
N LEU A 217 7.77 -5.05 12.13
CA LEU A 217 7.03 -3.93 12.69
C LEU A 217 5.50 -4.03 12.46
N ALA A 218 5.09 -4.48 11.28
CA ALA A 218 3.68 -4.61 10.92
C ALA A 218 2.99 -5.73 11.72
N GLU A 219 1.70 -5.57 12.01
CA GLU A 219 0.90 -6.65 12.63
C GLU A 219 0.70 -7.82 11.66
N MET A 220 0.55 -7.51 10.37
CA MET A 220 0.30 -8.49 9.31
C MET A 220 1.36 -8.38 8.20
N PRO A 221 2.53 -9.05 8.35
CA PRO A 221 3.54 -9.06 7.29
C PRO A 221 3.10 -9.90 6.10
N ILE A 222 3.41 -9.41 4.89
CA ILE A 222 3.27 -10.10 3.60
C ILE A 222 4.65 -10.08 2.94
N GLU A 223 5.27 -11.24 2.86
CA GLU A 223 6.67 -11.39 2.46
C GLU A 223 6.75 -12.16 1.14
N VAL A 224 7.11 -11.47 0.06
CA VAL A 224 7.19 -12.06 -1.28
C VAL A 224 8.63 -12.09 -1.75
N ASN A 225 9.37 -13.11 -1.34
CA ASN A 225 10.75 -13.28 -1.77
C ASN A 225 10.83 -13.69 -3.24
N VAL A 226 11.13 -12.74 -4.13
CA VAL A 226 11.30 -12.96 -5.57
C VAL A 226 12.75 -13.23 -6.00
N GLY A 227 13.69 -13.29 -5.05
CA GLY A 227 15.12 -13.41 -5.32
C GLY A 227 15.76 -12.13 -5.88
N PRO A 228 17.08 -12.18 -6.20
CA PRO A 228 17.81 -11.05 -6.77
C PRO A 228 17.26 -10.60 -8.12
N GLU A 229 17.28 -9.29 -8.41
CA GLU A 229 16.72 -8.75 -9.66
C GLU A 229 17.58 -9.06 -10.90
N PHE A 230 16.99 -8.97 -12.10
CA PHE A 230 17.75 -9.15 -13.36
C PHE A 230 18.85 -8.07 -13.50
N VAL A 231 18.52 -6.82 -13.19
CA VAL A 231 19.50 -5.76 -12.92
C VAL A 231 19.57 -5.58 -11.41
N THR A 232 20.73 -5.81 -10.81
CA THR A 232 20.94 -5.72 -9.35
C THR A 232 20.38 -4.42 -8.78
N GLY A 233 19.58 -4.53 -7.71
CA GLY A 233 18.93 -3.40 -7.05
C GLY A 233 17.73 -2.79 -7.79
N SER A 234 17.46 -3.16 -9.05
CA SER A 234 16.34 -2.61 -9.84
C SER A 234 14.99 -3.23 -9.45
N THR A 235 14.56 -3.00 -8.22
CA THR A 235 13.33 -3.55 -7.62
C THR A 235 12.03 -3.09 -8.30
N ARG A 236 12.09 -2.15 -9.24
CA ARG A 236 10.94 -1.85 -10.12
C ARG A 236 10.54 -3.03 -11.04
N MET A 237 11.36 -4.07 -11.11
CA MET A 237 11.15 -5.26 -11.95
C MET A 237 10.33 -6.33 -11.19
N LYS A 238 10.92 -7.46 -10.76
CA LYS A 238 10.15 -8.55 -10.15
C LYS A 238 9.45 -8.12 -8.88
N SER A 239 10.14 -7.34 -8.03
CA SER A 239 9.58 -6.86 -6.77
C SER A 239 8.33 -5.99 -7.04
N GLY A 240 8.41 -5.03 -7.97
CA GLY A 240 7.26 -4.25 -8.43
C GLY A 240 6.13 -5.10 -9.02
N THR A 241 6.44 -6.09 -9.86
CA THR A 241 5.43 -7.00 -10.42
C THR A 241 4.73 -7.79 -9.32
N SER A 242 5.47 -8.34 -8.35
CA SER A 242 4.89 -9.06 -7.23
C SER A 242 4.00 -8.16 -6.37
N GLN A 243 4.41 -6.91 -6.13
CA GLN A 243 3.62 -5.92 -5.40
C GLN A 243 2.30 -5.63 -6.12
N LYS A 244 2.32 -5.43 -7.44
CA LYS A 244 1.09 -5.25 -8.23
C LYS A 244 0.13 -6.44 -8.06
N MET A 245 0.65 -7.66 -8.17
CA MET A 245 -0.16 -8.88 -8.03
C MET A 245 -0.82 -8.96 -6.65
N VAL A 246 -0.05 -8.71 -5.59
CA VAL A 246 -0.56 -8.72 -4.21
C VAL A 246 -1.60 -7.62 -3.98
N LEU A 247 -1.35 -6.38 -4.43
CA LEU A 247 -2.30 -5.28 -4.30
C LEU A 247 -3.63 -5.61 -4.99
N ASN A 248 -3.57 -6.11 -6.23
CA ASN A 248 -4.77 -6.51 -6.95
C ASN A 248 -5.50 -7.66 -6.26
N MET A 249 -4.79 -8.63 -5.66
CA MET A 249 -5.42 -9.69 -4.87
C MET A 249 -6.15 -9.12 -3.65
N ILE A 250 -5.50 -8.23 -2.89
CA ILE A 250 -6.08 -7.61 -1.69
C ILE A 250 -7.34 -6.82 -2.04
N SER A 251 -7.22 -5.89 -2.99
CA SER A 251 -8.31 -4.99 -3.35
C SER A 251 -9.48 -5.75 -4.01
N THR A 252 -9.18 -6.67 -4.94
CA THR A 252 -10.22 -7.46 -5.60
C THR A 252 -10.93 -8.39 -4.63
N ALA A 253 -10.19 -9.11 -3.77
CA ALA A 253 -10.79 -10.01 -2.78
C ALA A 253 -11.69 -9.24 -1.81
N LEU A 254 -11.22 -8.11 -1.28
CA LEU A 254 -12.03 -7.23 -0.43
C LEU A 254 -13.32 -6.80 -1.14
N MET A 255 -13.24 -6.34 -2.38
CA MET A 255 -14.39 -5.84 -3.14
C MET A 255 -15.41 -6.94 -3.47
N ILE A 256 -14.94 -8.16 -3.74
CA ILE A 256 -15.81 -9.34 -3.89
C ILE A 256 -16.53 -9.63 -2.57
N ARG A 257 -15.79 -9.67 -1.45
CA ARG A 257 -16.33 -10.01 -0.12
C ARG A 257 -17.41 -9.05 0.35
N ILE A 258 -17.31 -7.77 -0.01
CA ILE A 258 -18.33 -6.75 0.31
C ILE A 258 -19.44 -6.62 -0.76
N GLY A 259 -19.55 -7.58 -1.69
CA GLY A 259 -20.67 -7.68 -2.63
C GLY A 259 -20.60 -6.75 -3.85
N ARG A 260 -19.41 -6.24 -4.22
CA ARG A 260 -19.29 -5.39 -5.44
C ARG A 260 -19.28 -6.18 -6.75
N VAL A 261 -19.13 -7.50 -6.67
CA VAL A 261 -19.07 -8.43 -7.80
C VAL A 261 -20.16 -9.49 -7.61
N GLN A 262 -20.86 -9.85 -8.70
CA GLN A 262 -21.83 -10.95 -8.73
C GLN A 262 -21.38 -11.99 -9.75
N GLY A 263 -21.22 -13.24 -9.32
CA GLY A 263 -20.55 -14.25 -10.12
C GLY A 263 -19.14 -13.79 -10.48
N ASN A 264 -18.87 -13.56 -11.76
CA ASN A 264 -17.62 -12.99 -12.27
C ASN A 264 -17.82 -11.61 -12.94
N LYS A 265 -18.94 -10.93 -12.67
CA LYS A 265 -19.34 -9.66 -13.30
C LYS A 265 -19.22 -8.48 -12.34
N MET A 266 -18.62 -7.38 -12.82
CA MET A 266 -18.52 -6.10 -12.11
C MET A 266 -19.86 -5.35 -12.15
N VAL A 267 -20.80 -5.72 -11.28
CA VAL A 267 -22.18 -5.19 -11.30
C VAL A 267 -22.31 -3.77 -10.74
N ASN A 268 -21.27 -3.26 -10.07
CA ASN A 268 -21.21 -1.91 -9.49
C ASN A 268 -20.28 -0.94 -10.28
N MET A 269 -19.82 -1.30 -11.48
CA MET A 269 -18.92 -0.43 -12.24
C MET A 269 -19.54 0.95 -12.55
N GLN A 270 -18.72 2.00 -12.56
CA GLN A 270 -19.19 3.35 -12.91
C GLN A 270 -19.37 3.49 -14.43
N LEU A 271 -20.52 4.03 -14.83
CA LEU A 271 -20.92 4.16 -16.24
C LEU A 271 -20.32 5.42 -16.89
N ASN A 272 -18.99 5.59 -16.81
CA ASN A 272 -18.32 6.85 -17.18
C ASN A 272 -17.91 6.93 -18.66
N ASN A 273 -18.09 5.86 -19.43
CA ASN A 273 -17.78 5.84 -20.86
C ASN A 273 -18.66 4.82 -21.60
N ASN A 274 -18.76 4.98 -22.93
CA ASN A 274 -19.59 4.13 -23.79
C ASN A 274 -19.26 2.63 -23.69
N LYS A 275 -17.98 2.28 -23.46
CA LYS A 275 -17.56 0.87 -23.29
C LYS A 275 -18.14 0.26 -22.00
N LEU A 276 -18.15 1.00 -20.90
CA LEU A 276 -18.70 0.53 -19.62
C LEU A 276 -20.23 0.50 -19.64
N ILE A 277 -20.86 1.45 -20.33
CA ILE A 277 -22.30 1.43 -20.59
C ILE A 277 -22.66 0.18 -21.39
N ASP A 278 -22.03 -0.04 -22.56
CA ASP A 278 -22.30 -1.22 -23.39
C ASP A 278 -22.10 -2.54 -22.64
N ARG A 279 -21.04 -2.63 -21.83
CA ARG A 279 -20.81 -3.80 -20.96
C ARG A 279 -21.95 -4.00 -19.96
N GLY A 280 -22.42 -2.93 -19.32
CA GLY A 280 -23.54 -3.00 -18.38
C GLY A 280 -24.84 -3.46 -19.04
N VAL A 281 -25.12 -2.98 -20.25
CA VAL A 281 -26.29 -3.42 -21.04
C VAL A 281 -26.21 -4.91 -21.33
N ARG A 282 -25.06 -5.41 -21.80
CA ARG A 282 -24.85 -6.84 -22.06
C ARG A 282 -25.06 -7.69 -20.81
N PHE A 283 -24.60 -7.24 -19.65
CA PHE A 283 -24.84 -7.95 -18.39
C PHE A 283 -26.33 -8.07 -18.08
N LEU A 284 -27.11 -6.99 -18.25
CA LEU A 284 -28.55 -7.03 -18.03
C LEU A 284 -29.29 -7.89 -19.07
N MET A 285 -28.88 -7.85 -20.33
CA MET A 285 -29.44 -8.71 -21.38
C MET A 285 -29.24 -10.19 -21.06
N GLU A 286 -28.04 -10.56 -20.62
CA GLU A 286 -27.72 -11.95 -20.25
C GLU A 286 -28.52 -12.43 -19.03
N GLU A 287 -28.65 -11.61 -17.99
CA GLU A 287 -29.31 -12.01 -16.74
C GLU A 287 -30.85 -11.93 -16.80
N LEU A 288 -31.40 -10.94 -17.52
CA LEU A 288 -32.85 -10.71 -17.59
C LEU A 288 -33.48 -11.26 -18.87
N HIS A 289 -32.69 -11.74 -19.83
CA HIS A 289 -33.14 -12.23 -21.14
C HIS A 289 -33.98 -11.19 -21.91
N ILE A 290 -33.56 -9.92 -21.87
CA ILE A 290 -34.22 -8.79 -22.55
C ILE A 290 -33.38 -8.25 -23.71
N ASP A 291 -34.00 -7.44 -24.56
CA ASP A 291 -33.29 -6.75 -25.65
C ASP A 291 -32.39 -5.60 -25.15
N TYR A 292 -31.53 -5.14 -26.05
CA TYR A 292 -30.56 -4.08 -25.78
C TYR A 292 -31.22 -2.78 -25.35
N GLN A 293 -32.32 -2.39 -26.01
CA GLN A 293 -32.99 -1.11 -25.77
C GLN A 293 -33.55 -1.07 -24.35
N LYS A 294 -34.25 -2.13 -23.93
CA LYS A 294 -34.81 -2.25 -22.59
C LYS A 294 -33.73 -2.34 -21.52
N ALA A 295 -32.65 -3.11 -21.77
CA ALA A 295 -31.51 -3.18 -20.86
C ALA A 295 -30.81 -1.81 -20.71
N TYR A 296 -30.65 -1.06 -21.80
CA TYR A 296 -30.08 0.28 -21.79
C TYR A 296 -30.92 1.26 -20.98
N GLU A 297 -32.24 1.25 -21.17
CA GLU A 297 -33.17 2.09 -20.41
C GLU A 297 -33.14 1.76 -18.91
N LEU A 298 -33.13 0.48 -18.53
CA LEU A 298 -32.99 0.06 -17.13
C LEU A 298 -31.66 0.50 -16.52
N LEU A 299 -30.55 0.34 -17.26
CA LEU A 299 -29.23 0.70 -16.80
C LEU A 299 -29.12 2.21 -16.53
N LEU A 300 -29.63 3.04 -17.45
CA LEU A 300 -29.65 4.50 -17.26
C LEU A 300 -30.56 4.92 -16.11
N LYS A 301 -31.72 4.26 -15.96
CA LYS A 301 -32.68 4.57 -14.90
C LYS A 301 -32.12 4.31 -13.50
N TYR A 302 -31.40 3.19 -13.32
CA TYR A 302 -30.96 2.74 -12.00
C TYR A 302 -29.46 2.97 -11.73
N GLY A 303 -28.70 3.42 -12.72
CA GLY A 303 -27.32 3.91 -12.61
C GLY A 303 -26.25 2.83 -12.43
N SER A 304 -26.63 1.57 -12.18
CA SER A 304 -25.73 0.42 -12.10
C SER A 304 -26.44 -0.86 -12.50
N VAL A 305 -25.67 -1.89 -12.88
CA VAL A 305 -26.22 -3.22 -13.20
C VAL A 305 -26.87 -3.82 -11.95
N HIS A 306 -26.22 -3.68 -10.79
CA HIS A 306 -26.75 -4.18 -9.52
C HIS A 306 -28.14 -3.61 -9.20
N ASN A 307 -28.28 -2.28 -9.20
CA ASN A 307 -29.56 -1.64 -8.92
C ASN A 307 -30.63 -1.99 -9.97
N ALA A 308 -30.24 -2.11 -11.24
CA ALA A 308 -31.16 -2.49 -12.30
C ALA A 308 -31.68 -3.93 -12.12
N LEU A 309 -30.83 -4.88 -11.72
CA LEU A 309 -31.24 -6.25 -11.42
C LEU A 309 -32.18 -6.30 -10.20
N GLU A 310 -31.86 -5.60 -9.11
CA GLU A 310 -32.70 -5.57 -7.91
C GLU A 310 -34.10 -5.00 -8.14
N ASN A 311 -34.24 -4.07 -9.09
CA ASN A 311 -35.52 -3.43 -9.40
C ASN A 311 -36.27 -4.09 -10.56
N ALA A 312 -35.61 -4.91 -11.38
CA ALA A 312 -36.26 -5.65 -12.46
C ALA A 312 -36.90 -6.97 -11.97
N LEU A 313 -36.43 -7.50 -10.83
CA LEU A 313 -36.92 -8.74 -10.21
C LEU A 313 -38.02 -8.50 -9.15
N LYS A 314 -38.43 -7.25 -8.93
CA LYS A 314 -39.55 -6.85 -8.06
C LYS A 314 -40.76 -6.53 -8.91
#